data_AF-A0A954J941-F1
#
_entry.id   AF-A0A954J941-F1
#
_cell.length_a   1.000
_cell.length_b   1.000
_cell.length_c   1.000
_cell.angle_alpha   90.00
_cell.angle_beta   90.00
_cell.angle_gamma   90.00
#
_symmetry.space_group_name_H-M   'P 1'
#
loop_
_entity.id
_entity.type
_entity.pdbx_description
1 polymer ?
#
loop_
_entity_poly.entity_id
_entity_poly.type
_entity_poly.pdbx_seq_one_letter_code
_entity_poly.pdbx_strand_id
1 'polypeptide(L)' 'TLKEAKLVLDWRKKQRSRADVYTTVKTVLDELPRAYTTELYSQKCDTVYQHIYDSYQGEGKSIYTSA' A
#
# COMPACT_ATOMS: atom_id res chain seq x y z
N THR A 1 -5.79 -11.65 9.10
CA THR A 1 -5.63 -11.10 7.72
C THR A 1 -4.84 -9.80 7.75
N LEU A 2 -4.07 -9.41 6.72
CA LEU A 2 -3.19 -8.21 6.71
C LEU A 2 -3.89 -6.90 7.18
N LYS A 3 -5.19 -6.77 6.89
CA LYS A 3 -6.05 -5.66 7.36
C LYS A 3 -6.12 -5.55 8.89
N GLU A 4 -6.15 -6.67 9.60
CA GLU A 4 -6.38 -6.70 11.06
C GLU A 4 -5.07 -6.57 11.86
N ALA A 5 -3.94 -6.99 11.30
CA ALA A 5 -2.67 -7.01 12.02
C ALA A 5 -1.76 -5.80 11.74
N LYS A 6 -1.80 -5.23 10.53
CA LYS A 6 -0.79 -4.26 10.07
C LYS A 6 -1.33 -2.86 9.75
N LEU A 7 -2.62 -2.74 9.43
CA LEU A 7 -3.27 -1.46 9.11
C LEU A 7 -3.99 -0.81 10.30
N VAL A 8 -4.14 -1.51 11.43
CA VAL A 8 -4.87 -1.03 12.62
C VAL A 8 -4.03 -0.11 13.51
N LEU A 9 -2.71 -0.34 13.59
CA LEU A 9 -1.81 0.37 14.50
C LEU A 9 -0.91 1.35 13.75
N ASP A 10 -1.31 2.63 13.68
CA ASP A 10 -0.44 3.80 13.41
C ASP A 10 0.70 3.55 12.40
N TRP A 11 0.40 2.82 11.32
CA TRP A 11 1.42 2.31 10.41
C TRP A 11 2.09 3.46 9.64
N ARG A 12 1.37 4.58 9.49
CA ARG A 12 1.88 5.86 8.97
C ARG A 12 2.91 6.51 9.91
N LYS A 13 2.83 6.31 11.23
CA LYS A 13 3.77 6.89 12.21
C LYS A 13 5.09 6.12 12.28
N LYS A 14 5.08 4.82 12.00
CA LYS A 14 6.29 3.97 12.05
C LYS A 14 6.93 3.87 10.66
N GLN A 15 8.14 4.42 10.51
CA GLN A 15 8.91 4.37 9.25
C GLN A 15 9.12 2.92 8.75
N ARG A 16 9.36 1.97 9.67
CA ARG A 16 9.48 0.54 9.35
C ARG A 16 8.19 -0.02 8.73
N SER A 17 7.03 0.33 9.28
CA SER A 17 5.74 -0.11 8.76
C SER A 17 5.41 0.50 7.40
N ARG A 18 5.81 1.75 7.14
CA ARG A 18 5.69 2.38 5.79
C ARG A 18 6.59 1.70 4.76
N ALA A 19 7.84 1.41 5.11
CA ALA A 19 8.77 0.72 4.25
C ALA A 19 8.26 -0.68 3.89
N ASP A 20 7.74 -1.43 4.87
CA ASP A 20 7.13 -2.73 4.65
C ASP A 20 5.94 -2.68 3.68
N VAL A 21 5.06 -1.68 3.80
CA VAL A 21 3.92 -1.51 2.90
C VAL A 21 4.40 -1.23 1.47
N TYR A 22 5.38 -0.35 1.31
CA TYR A 22 5.95 -0.04 0.00
C TYR A 22 6.63 -1.25 -0.64
N THR A 23 7.38 -2.05 0.12
CA THR A 23 7.97 -3.31 -0.36
C THR A 23 6.90 -4.30 -0.78
N THR A 24 5.82 -4.44 0.00
CA THR A 24 4.71 -5.34 -0.34
C THR A 24 4.04 -4.93 -1.64
N VAL A 25 3.81 -3.62 -1.84
CA VAL A 25 3.28 -3.06 -3.09
C VAL A 25 4.18 -3.46 -4.27
N LYS A 26 5.50 -3.26 -4.15
CA LYS A 26 6.46 -3.65 -5.19
C LYS A 26 6.41 -5.13 -5.51
N THR A 27 6.39 -6.01 -4.51
CA THR A 27 6.30 -7.46 -4.69
C THR A 27 5.03 -7.85 -5.46
N VAL A 28 3.86 -7.32 -5.07
CA VAL A 28 2.60 -7.62 -5.76
C VAL A 28 2.61 -7.08 -7.20
N LEU A 29 3.19 -5.90 -7.43
CA LEU A 29 3.33 -5.37 -8.79
C LEU A 29 4.35 -6.15 -9.63
N ASP A 30 5.34 -6.80 -9.03
CA ASP A 30 6.33 -7.65 -9.71
C ASP A 30 5.74 -9.01 -10.14
N GLU A 31 4.73 -9.50 -9.42
CA GLU A 31 3.95 -10.69 -9.78
C GLU A 31 3.05 -10.48 -11.02
N LEU A 32 2.76 -9.23 -11.38
CA LEU A 32 2.00 -8.91 -12.58
C LEU A 32 2.86 -9.13 -13.84
N PRO A 33 2.26 -9.57 -14.96
CA PRO A 33 2.98 -9.71 -16.22
C PRO A 33 3.68 -8.38 -16.57
N ARG A 34 4.92 -8.46 -17.09
CA ARG A 34 5.74 -7.32 -17.52
C ARG A 34 5.12 -6.59 -18.72
N ALA A 35 3.98 -5.97 -18.51
CA ALA A 35 3.33 -5.05 -19.43
C ALA A 35 3.79 -3.60 -19.20
N TYR A 36 4.49 -3.35 -18.09
CA TYR A 36 4.94 -2.03 -17.68
C TYR A 36 6.42 -1.82 -18.00
N THR A 37 6.75 -0.70 -18.62
CA THR A 37 8.13 -0.20 -18.66
C THR A 37 8.59 0.16 -17.24
N THR A 38 9.90 0.16 -16.98
CA THR A 38 10.46 0.47 -15.64
C THR A 38 9.96 1.81 -15.07
N GLU A 39 9.75 2.79 -15.96
CA GLU A 39 9.24 4.11 -15.62
C GLU A 39 7.76 4.07 -15.20
N LEU A 40 6.94 3.33 -15.95
CA LEU A 40 5.53 3.13 -15.66
C LEU A 40 5.33 2.29 -14.40
N TYR A 41 6.16 1.28 -14.18
CA TYR A 41 6.20 0.49 -12.95
C TYR A 41 6.42 1.36 -11.72
N SER A 42 7.41 2.26 -11.78
CA SER A 42 7.74 3.16 -10.66
C SER A 42 6.59 4.13 -10.37
N GLN A 43 5.99 4.73 -11.41
CA GLN A 43 4.82 5.59 -11.26
C GLN A 43 3.61 4.86 -10.67
N LYS A 44 3.38 3.61 -11.09
CA LYS A 44 2.28 2.78 -10.55
C LYS A 44 2.52 2.39 -9.10
N CYS A 45 3.75 2.03 -8.73
CA CYS A 45 4.12 1.78 -7.33
C CYS A 45 3.81 2.99 -6.44
N ASP A 46 4.21 4.19 -6.86
CA ASP A 46 3.94 5.42 -6.12
C ASP A 46 2.44 5.72 -6.03
N THR A 47 1.69 5.55 -7.14
CA THR A 47 0.24 5.76 -7.17
C THR A 47 -0.48 4.79 -6.23
N VAL A 48 -0.12 3.51 -6.25
CA VAL A 48 -0.72 2.48 -5.39
C VAL A 48 -0.36 2.74 -3.93
N TYR A 49 0.88 3.12 -3.65
CA TYR A 49 1.29 3.50 -2.30
C TYR A 49 0.55 4.73 -1.79
N GLN A 50 0.39 5.77 -2.61
CA GLN A 50 -0.43 6.95 -2.29
C GLN A 50 -1.88 6.58 -2.05
N HIS A 51 -2.46 5.72 -2.89
CA HIS A 51 -3.83 5.24 -2.71
C HIS A 51 -4.00 4.48 -1.40
N ILE A 52 -3.08 3.59 -1.04
CA ILE A 52 -3.09 2.87 0.24
C ILE A 52 -2.88 3.83 1.40
N TYR A 53 -1.97 4.78 1.24
CA TYR A 53 -1.74 5.83 2.23
C TYR A 53 -3.06 6.54 2.48
N ASP A 54 -3.69 7.16 1.49
CA ASP A 54 -4.91 7.94 1.61
C ASP A 54 -6.12 7.11 2.08
N SER A 55 -6.31 5.92 1.50
CA SER A 55 -7.43 5.02 1.77
C SER A 55 -7.45 4.43 3.17
N TYR A 56 -6.29 4.31 3.82
CA TYR A 56 -6.15 3.70 5.14
C TYR A 56 -5.47 4.66 6.12
N GLN A 57 -6.30 5.46 6.80
CA GLN A 57 -5.83 6.49 7.73
C GLN A 57 -5.35 5.95 9.08
N GLY A 58 -5.47 4.64 9.33
CA GLY A 58 -5.29 4.02 10.64
C GLY A 58 -6.61 4.00 11.43
N GLU A 59 -6.68 3.17 12.48
CA GLU A 59 -7.86 3.06 13.37
C GLU A 59 -9.14 2.49 12.73
N GLY A 60 -9.02 1.58 11.75
CA GLY A 60 -10.19 0.96 11.12
C GLY A 60 -11.00 1.88 10.20
N LYS A 61 -10.58 3.14 10.03
CA LYS A 61 -11.11 4.07 9.02
C LYS A 61 -10.51 3.74 7.67
N SER A 62 -11.23 2.90 6.93
CA SER A 62 -10.96 2.66 5.50
C SER A 62 -12.06 3.33 4.69
N ILE A 63 -11.72 3.97 3.56
CA ILE A 63 -12.74 4.51 2.63
C ILE A 63 -13.69 3.43 2.08
N TYR A 64 -13.31 2.14 2.24
CA TYR A 64 -14.10 0.96 1.88
C TYR A 64 -15.03 0.45 3.00
N THR A 65 -15.11 1.13 4.14
CA THR A 65 -16.06 0.79 5.23
C THR A 65 -17.49 1.21 4.89
N SER A 66 -17.68 2.01 3.83
CA SER A 66 -19.00 2.41 3.34
C SER A 66 -19.28 1.78 1.96
N ALA A 67 -19.60 0.49 1.96
CA ALA A 67 -20.30 -0.18 0.86
C ALA A 67 -21.18 -1.31 1.44
#